data_AF-A0A1S5Y2C5-F1
#
_entry.id   AF-A0A1S5Y2C5-F1
#
_cell.length_a   1.000
_cell.length_b   1.000
_cell.length_c   1.000
_cell.angle_alpha   90.00
_cell.angle_beta   90.00
_cell.angle_gamma   90.00
#
_symmetry.space_group_name_H-M   'P 1'
#
loop_
_entity.id
_entity.type
_entity.pdbx_description
1 polymer ?
#
loop_
_entity_poly.entity_id
_entity_poly.type
_entity_poly.pdbx_seq_one_letter_code
_entity_poly.pdbx_strand_id
1 'polypeptide(L)'
;LDGVRRARERSAFDPLAYVTGAVEVVAAGRIDGSDGVGVIRFESATVGGVAVPKTVAQELLRFYSRTPERPRGFAFDEPFALPAGVRAVTVERGAATVTQ
;
A
#
# COMPACT_ATOMS: atom_id res chain seq x y z
N LEU A 1 26.26 -2.60 34.82
CA LEU A 1 25.55 -3.78 34.32
C LEU A 1 24.30 -3.26 33.65
N ASP A 2 24.27 -3.17 32.32
CA ASP A 2 23.02 -2.87 31.63
C ASP A 2 22.97 -3.69 30.34
N GLY A 3 22.28 -4.83 30.48
CA GLY A 3 22.07 -5.79 29.43
C GLY A 3 20.63 -5.69 28.96
N VAL A 4 20.44 -5.12 27.78
CA VAL A 4 19.23 -5.38 26.98
C VAL A 4 19.67 -5.75 25.57
N ARG A 5 20.14 -7.00 25.45
CA ARG A 5 20.10 -7.74 24.18
C ARG A 5 18.64 -8.09 23.92
N ARG A 6 18.08 -7.57 22.83
CA ARG A 6 17.29 -8.38 21.89
C ARG A 6 17.57 -7.89 20.47
N ALA A 7 18.71 -8.33 19.94
CA ALA A 7 18.92 -8.41 18.52
C ALA A 7 17.88 -9.41 17.98
N ARG A 8 16.76 -8.88 17.50
CA ARG A 8 15.81 -9.62 16.68
C ARG A 8 16.58 -10.09 15.45
N GLU A 9 16.56 -11.38 15.17
CA GLU A 9 17.20 -12.00 14.01
C GLU A 9 16.96 -11.15 12.76
N ARG A 10 18.03 -10.50 12.29
CA ARG A 10 18.03 -9.82 10.99
C ARG A 10 18.02 -10.91 9.95
N SER A 11 16.85 -11.20 9.40
CA SER A 11 16.73 -12.04 8.21
C SER A 11 17.63 -11.44 7.13
N ALA A 12 18.53 -12.24 6.57
CA ALA A 12 19.45 -11.80 5.51
C ALA A 12 18.74 -11.40 4.21
N PHE A 13 17.42 -11.60 4.15
CA PHE A 13 16.53 -11.23 3.06
C PHE A 13 15.36 -10.38 3.58
N ASP A 14 15.67 -9.31 4.31
CA ASP A 14 14.69 -8.26 4.58
C ASP A 14 14.84 -7.14 3.54
N PRO A 15 14.03 -7.12 2.47
CA PRO A 15 14.08 -6.05 1.47
C PRO A 15 13.77 -4.67 2.07
N LEU A 16 13.18 -4.60 3.26
CA LEU A 16 12.94 -3.36 3.99
C LEU A 16 14.20 -2.83 4.70
N ALA A 17 15.24 -3.65 4.87
CA ALA A 17 16.49 -3.23 5.50
C ALA A 17 17.31 -2.26 4.63
N TYR A 18 17.02 -2.18 3.32
CA TYR A 18 17.64 -1.22 2.39
C TYR A 18 16.88 0.11 2.31
N VAL A 19 15.74 0.25 3.01
CA VAL A 19 14.95 1.48 3.07
C VAL A 19 15.34 2.23 4.35
N THR A 20 16.54 2.81 4.38
CA THR A 20 16.95 3.76 5.44
C THR A 20 16.73 5.19 4.95
N GLY A 21 15.93 5.96 5.68
CA GLY A 21 15.54 7.33 5.29
C GLY A 21 14.19 7.39 4.55
N ALA A 22 13.86 8.54 3.96
CA ALA A 22 12.67 8.71 3.15
C ALA A 22 12.94 8.20 1.73
N VAL A 23 12.29 7.11 1.34
CA VAL A 23 12.39 6.55 -0.02
C VAL A 23 11.07 6.80 -0.73
N GLU A 24 11.15 7.36 -1.94
CA GLU A 24 9.96 7.59 -2.76
C GLU A 24 9.35 6.25 -3.18
N VAL A 25 8.05 6.12 -2.95
CA VAL A 25 7.24 4.99 -3.44
C VAL A 25 6.22 5.58 -4.41
N VAL A 26 6.25 5.10 -5.65
CA VAL A 26 5.29 5.49 -6.68
C VAL A 26 4.53 4.24 -7.09
N ALA A 27 3.20 4.32 -7.12
CA ALA A 27 2.35 3.25 -7.65
C ALA A 27 1.37 3.82 -8.66
N ALA A 28 1.14 3.08 -9.73
CA ALA A 28 0.11 3.35 -10.71
C ALA A 28 -0.94 2.22 -10.66
N GLY A 29 -2.20 2.62 -10.78
CA GLY A 29 -3.33 1.71 -10.71
C GLY A 29 -4.64 2.44 -10.88
N ARG A 30 -5.71 1.67 -10.96
CA ARG A 30 -7.07 2.18 -11.14
C ARG A 30 -7.98 1.66 -10.03
N ILE A 31 -8.97 2.42 -9.63
CA ILE A 31 -10.02 1.92 -8.73
C ILE A 31 -11.29 1.73 -9.55
N ASP A 32 -11.72 0.48 -9.64
CA ASP A 32 -13.04 0.10 -10.15
C ASP A 32 -14.07 0.29 -9.04
N GLY A 33 -15.08 1.13 -9.25
CA GLY A 33 -16.17 1.34 -8.30
C GLY A 33 -17.54 1.08 -8.91
N SER A 34 -18.36 0.25 -8.27
CA SER A 34 -19.78 0.08 -8.59
C SER A 34 -20.57 -0.38 -7.36
N ASP A 35 -21.84 0.04 -7.25
CA ASP A 35 -22.77 -0.41 -6.19
C ASP A 35 -22.23 -0.28 -4.75
N GLY A 36 -21.42 0.76 -4.49
CA GLY A 36 -20.82 1.00 -3.17
C GLY A 36 -19.62 0.11 -2.84
N VAL A 37 -19.10 -0.65 -3.81
CA VAL A 37 -17.91 -1.50 -3.67
C VAL A 37 -16.82 -1.02 -4.62
N GLY A 38 -15.60 -0.88 -4.08
CA GLY A 38 -14.39 -0.50 -4.80
C GLY A 38 -13.41 -1.66 -4.90
N VAL A 39 -12.65 -1.74 -5.99
CA VAL A 39 -11.53 -2.69 -6.17
C VAL A 39 -10.32 -1.93 -6.69
N ILE A 40 -9.18 -2.06 -6.02
CA ILE A 40 -7.92 -1.44 -6.46
C ILE A 40 -7.21 -2.38 -7.44
N ARG A 41 -7.03 -1.96 -8.68
CA ARG A 41 -6.27 -2.66 -9.72
C ARG A 41 -4.84 -2.16 -9.75
N PHE A 42 -3.90 -3.07 -9.56
CA PHE A 42 -2.47 -2.79 -9.66
C PHE A 42 -2.02 -2.79 -11.12
N GLU A 43 -1.26 -1.77 -11.52
CA GLU A 43 -0.60 -1.73 -12.84
C GLU A 43 0.92 -1.79 -12.69
N SER A 44 1.50 -0.90 -11.88
CA SER A 44 2.94 -0.89 -11.62
C SER A 44 3.29 -0.20 -10.31
N ALA A 45 4.49 -0.44 -9.80
CA ALA A 45 5.05 0.33 -8.70
C ALA A 45 6.57 0.42 -8.80
N THR A 46 7.13 1.51 -8.29
CA THR A 46 8.55 1.72 -8.11
C THR A 46 8.86 2.13 -6.67
N VAL A 47 10.05 1.73 -6.20
CA VAL A 47 10.62 2.14 -4.92
C VAL A 47 12.00 2.71 -5.21
N GLY A 48 12.23 3.98 -4.90
CA GLY A 48 13.47 4.68 -5.27
C GLY A 48 13.76 4.64 -6.77
N GLY A 49 12.71 4.66 -7.60
CA GLY A 49 12.81 4.58 -9.07
C GLY A 49 12.99 3.16 -9.64
N VAL A 50 13.14 2.13 -8.80
CA VAL A 50 13.28 0.73 -9.25
C VAL A 50 11.92 0.05 -9.26
N ALA A 51 11.55 -0.58 -10.38
CA ALA A 51 10.30 -1.33 -10.49
C ALA A 51 10.28 -2.49 -9.49
N VAL A 52 9.17 -2.62 -8.76
CA VAL A 52 8.98 -3.68 -7.77
C VAL A 52 7.85 -4.64 -8.16
N PRO A 53 7.92 -5.91 -7.75
CA PRO A 53 6.83 -6.85 -7.93
C PRO A 53 5.55 -6.38 -7.22
N LYS A 54 4.39 -6.76 -7.76
CA LYS A 54 3.08 -6.51 -7.14
C LYS A 54 3.01 -6.98 -5.68
N THR A 55 3.65 -8.10 -5.34
CA THR A 55 3.70 -8.62 -3.98
C THR A 55 4.37 -7.67 -3.00
N VAL A 56 5.42 -6.97 -3.43
CA VAL A 56 6.10 -5.95 -2.62
C VAL A 56 5.21 -4.72 -2.44
N ALA A 57 4.61 -4.23 -3.53
CA ALA A 57 3.66 -3.13 -3.47
C ALA A 57 2.45 -3.45 -2.59
N GLN A 58 1.98 -4.70 -2.62
CA GLN A 58 0.88 -5.21 -1.81
C GLN A 58 1.20 -5.17 -0.31
N GLU A 59 2.43 -5.52 0.08
CA GLU A 59 2.84 -5.45 1.48
C GLU A 59 2.98 -4.00 1.97
N LEU A 60 3.50 -3.10 1.12
CA LEU A 60 3.55 -1.67 1.43
C LEU A 60 2.13 -1.10 1.59
N LEU A 61 1.23 -1.39 0.65
CA LEU A 61 -0.17 -0.96 0.74
C LEU A 61 -0.81 -1.48 2.03
N ARG A 62 -0.67 -2.78 2.33
CA ARG A 62 -1.20 -3.35 3.59
C ARG A 62 -0.62 -2.62 4.79
N PHE A 63 0.69 -2.49 4.87
CA PHE A 63 1.35 -1.90 6.03
C PHE A 63 0.89 -0.47 6.32
N TYR A 64 0.87 0.40 5.31
CA TYR A 64 0.54 1.82 5.49
C TYR A 64 -0.97 2.11 5.59
N SER A 65 -1.82 1.17 5.19
CA SER A 65 -3.27 1.35 5.23
C SER A 65 -3.96 0.58 6.36
N ARG A 66 -3.18 -0.06 7.25
CA ARG A 66 -3.69 -0.67 8.47
C ARG A 66 -4.24 0.40 9.41
N THR A 67 -5.47 0.18 9.88
CA THR A 67 -6.08 0.93 10.97
C THR A 67 -6.63 -0.05 12.01
N PRO A 68 -7.00 0.39 13.23
CA PRO A 68 -7.65 -0.48 14.20
C PRO A 68 -8.93 -1.15 13.65
N GLU A 69 -9.68 -0.45 12.80
CA GLU A 69 -10.91 -0.92 12.16
C GLU A 69 -10.62 -1.83 10.95
N ARG A 70 -9.41 -1.74 10.37
CA ARG A 70 -8.94 -2.56 9.25
C ARG A 70 -7.52 -3.09 9.52
N PRO A 71 -7.37 -4.09 10.40
CA PRO A 71 -6.06 -4.56 10.87
C PRO A 71 -5.23 -5.28 9.80
N ARG A 72 -5.83 -5.66 8.67
CA ARG A 72 -5.13 -6.27 7.53
C ARG A 72 -4.73 -5.25 6.45
N GLY A 73 -5.13 -3.99 6.61
CA GLY A 73 -5.00 -2.96 5.58
C GLY A 73 -5.85 -3.27 4.34
N PHE A 74 -5.60 -2.52 3.27
CA PHE A 74 -6.16 -2.74 1.95
C PHE A 74 -5.31 -3.71 1.13
N ALA A 75 -5.92 -4.28 0.10
CA ALA A 75 -5.22 -5.07 -0.87
C ALA A 75 -5.68 -4.83 -2.30
N PHE A 76 -4.77 -5.09 -3.23
CA PHE A 76 -5.08 -5.10 -4.64
C PHE A 76 -6.00 -6.29 -4.93
N ASP A 77 -6.96 -6.05 -5.83
CA ASP A 77 -8.00 -7.00 -6.24
C ASP A 77 -8.91 -7.48 -5.10
N GLU A 78 -8.76 -6.96 -3.88
CA GLU A 78 -9.65 -7.22 -2.77
C GLU A 78 -10.74 -6.14 -2.73
N PRO A 79 -12.03 -6.52 -2.75
CA PRO A 79 -13.12 -5.55 -2.66
C PRO A 79 -13.11 -4.80 -1.32
N PHE A 80 -13.39 -3.50 -1.35
CA PHE A 80 -13.58 -2.67 -0.15
C PHE A 80 -14.85 -1.82 -0.27
N ALA A 81 -15.51 -1.57 0.85
CA ALA A 81 -16.67 -0.68 0.88
C ALA A 81 -16.24 0.77 0.57
N LEU A 82 -16.88 1.39 -0.43
CA LEU A 82 -16.70 2.81 -0.73
C LEU A 82 -17.49 3.66 0.28
N PRO A 83 -16.95 4.79 0.75
CA PRO A 83 -17.73 5.77 1.49
C PRO A 83 -18.95 6.20 0.68
N ALA A 84 -20.09 6.43 1.36
CA ALA A 84 -21.36 6.71 0.72
C ALA A 84 -21.25 7.86 -0.30
N GLY A 85 -21.71 7.59 -1.54
CA GLY A 85 -21.79 8.59 -2.61
C GLY A 85 -20.54 8.73 -3.47
N VAL A 86 -19.57 7.81 -3.41
CA VAL A 86 -18.43 7.79 -4.35
C VAL A 86 -18.68 6.75 -5.44
N ARG A 87 -18.86 7.19 -6.70
CA ARG A 87 -19.02 6.33 -7.88
C ARG A 87 -17.69 5.82 -8.43
N ALA A 88 -16.64 6.64 -8.39
CA ALA A 88 -15.30 6.26 -8.85
C ALA A 88 -14.21 7.10 -8.17
N VAL A 89 -13.02 6.52 -7.96
CA VAL A 89 -11.83 7.22 -7.46
C VAL A 89 -10.69 6.99 -8.43
N THR A 90 -10.17 8.05 -9.04
CA THR A 90 -8.93 7.95 -9.84
C THR A 90 -7.78 8.47 -9.00
N VAL A 91 -6.75 7.66 -8.80
CA VAL A 91 -5.55 8.03 -8.04
C VAL A 91 -4.45 8.31 -9.04
N GLU A 92 -4.16 9.59 -9.27
CA GLU A 92 -2.98 10.01 -10.02
C GLU A 92 -1.97 10.66 -9.07
N ARG A 93 -0.75 10.90 -9.56
CA ARG A 93 0.34 11.47 -8.76
C ARG A 93 -0.11 12.78 -8.08
N GLY A 94 -0.26 12.75 -6.76
CA GLY A 94 -0.59 13.93 -5.95
C GLY A 94 -2.04 14.40 -6.01
N ALA A 95 -2.94 13.68 -6.69
CA ALA A 95 -4.35 14.05 -6.74
C ALA A 95 -5.25 12.80 -6.81
N ALA A 96 -6.24 12.74 -5.92
CA ALA A 96 -7.31 11.76 -5.99
C ALA A 96 -8.59 12.49 -6.43
N THR A 97 -9.12 12.17 -7.61
CA THR A 97 -10.39 12.73 -8.08
C THR A 97 -11.52 11.80 -7.69
N VAL A 98 -12.38 12.28 -6.80
CA VAL A 98 -13.59 11.58 -6.34
C VAL A 98 -14.75 12.00 -7.23
N THR A 99 -15.33 11.05 -7.95
CA THR A 99 -16.56 11.27 -8.73
C THR A 99 -17.75 10.75 -7.93
N GLN A 100 -18.77 11.59 -7.72
CA GLN A 100 -19.97 11.29 -6.93
C GLN A 100 -21.19 11.07 -7.83
#